data_AF-A0A7Z1B1D9-F1
#
_entry.id   AF-A0A7Z1B1D9-F1
#
_cell.length_a   1.000
_cell.length_b   1.000
_cell.length_c   1.000
_cell.angle_alpha   90.00
_cell.angle_beta   90.00
_cell.angle_gamma   90.00
#
_symmetry.space_group_name_H-M   'P 1'
#
loop_
_entity.id
_entity.type
_entity.pdbx_description
1 polymer ?
#
loop_
_entity_poly.entity_id
_entity_poly.type
_entity_poly.pdbx_seq_one_letter_code
_entity_poly.pdbx_strand_id
1 'polypeptide(L)' 'MALKYTMNKDEMIEAMAQWLTRKGYAPVRGKILVNFEEIRAEFIIREK' A
#
# COMPACT_ATOMS: atom_id res chain seq x y z
N MET A 1 -22.75 14.40 7.79
CA MET A 1 -22.81 13.25 6.86
C MET A 1 -21.52 12.47 7.01
N ALA A 2 -21.58 11.20 7.40
CA ALA A 2 -20.42 10.31 7.41
C ALA A 2 -20.42 9.52 6.10
N LEU A 3 -19.47 9.82 5.21
CA LEU A 3 -19.28 9.05 3.99
C LEU A 3 -18.43 7.82 4.36
N LYS A 4 -19.01 6.62 4.26
CA LYS A 4 -18.24 5.38 4.38
C LYS A 4 -17.64 5.08 3.00
N TYR A 5 -16.32 5.06 2.91
CA TYR A 5 -15.60 4.66 1.71
C TYR A 5 -14.85 3.35 2.01
N THR A 6 -15.02 2.37 1.15
CA THR A 6 -14.36 1.07 1.24
C THR A 6 -13.36 0.99 0.11
N MET A 7 -12.07 0.87 0.45
CA MET A 7 -11.01 0.63 -0.52
C MET A 7 -10.91 -0.87 -0.82
N ASN A 8 -10.69 -1.21 -2.07
CA ASN A 8 -10.25 -2.54 -2.45
C ASN A 8 -8.75 -2.72 -2.15
N LYS A 9 -8.27 -3.95 -2.28
CA LYS A 9 -6.87 -4.32 -2.03
C LYS A 9 -5.88 -3.46 -2.83
N ASP A 10 -6.13 -3.25 -4.11
CA ASP A 10 -5.18 -2.55 -4.98
C ASP A 10 -5.12 -1.05 -4.64
N GLU A 11 -6.27 -0.45 -4.29
CA GLU A 11 -6.36 0.92 -3.78
C GLU A 11 -5.57 1.09 -2.47
N MET A 12 -5.65 0.11 -1.55
CA MET A 12 -4.87 0.15 -0.31
C MET A 12 -3.36 0.09 -0.58
N ILE A 13 -2.93 -0.77 -1.51
CA ILE A 13 -1.52 -0.94 -1.87
C ILE A 13 -0.99 0.31 -2.56
N GLU A 14 -1.77 0.89 -3.46
CA GLU A 14 -1.41 2.14 -4.13
C GLU A 14 -1.33 3.31 -3.14
N ALA A 15 -2.29 3.44 -2.23
CA ALA A 15 -2.26 4.46 -1.19
C ALA A 15 -1.00 4.35 -0.31
N MET A 16 -0.59 3.13 0.04
CA MET A 16 0.65 2.89 0.80
C MET A 16 1.91 3.25 -0.01
N ALA A 17 1.96 2.88 -1.29
CA ALA A 17 3.07 3.24 -2.18
C ALA A 17 3.21 4.77 -2.31
N GLN A 18 2.09 5.46 -2.54
CA GLN A 18 2.08 6.92 -2.62
C GLN A 18 2.52 7.57 -1.30
N TRP A 19 2.11 7.03 -0.16
CA TRP A 19 2.53 7.51 1.15
C TRP A 19 4.05 7.37 1.35
N LEU A 20 4.64 6.22 0.98
CA LEU A 20 6.09 6.00 1.02
C LEU A 20 6.84 6.96 0.08
N THR A 21 6.31 7.20 -1.13
CA THR A 21 6.88 8.19 -2.06
C THR A 21 6.88 9.60 -1.49
N ARG A 22 5.80 10.01 -0.81
CA ARG A 22 5.72 11.32 -0.13
C ARG A 22 6.72 11.45 1.02
N LYS A 23 7.14 10.34 1.63
CA LYS A 23 8.21 10.30 2.64
C LYS A 23 9.62 10.34 2.04
N GLY A 24 9.75 10.34 0.71
CA GLY A 24 11.02 10.42 0.01
C GLY A 24 11.58 9.05 -0.42
N TYR A 25 10.87 7.96 -0.15
CA TYR A 25 11.27 6.63 -0.57
C TYR A 25 10.91 6.35 -2.03
N ALA A 26 11.65 5.44 -2.67
CA ALA A 26 11.27 4.85 -3.95
C ALA A 26 10.76 3.41 -3.72
N PRO A 27 9.48 3.23 -3.32
CA PRO A 27 8.94 1.90 -3.06
C PRO A 27 8.74 1.13 -4.37
N VAL A 28 9.27 -0.09 -4.42
CA VAL A 28 8.96 -1.06 -5.46
C VAL A 28 8.03 -2.12 -4.87
N ARG A 29 6.94 -2.43 -5.58
CA ARG A 29 6.01 -3.48 -5.15
C ARG A 29 6.76 -4.81 -5.01
N GLY A 30 6.78 -5.35 -3.80
CA GLY A 30 7.32 -6.66 -3.47
C GLY A 30 6.20 -7.71 -3.48
N LYS A 31 6.24 -8.63 -2.50
CA LYS A 31 5.23 -9.66 -2.36
C LYS A 31 3.97 -9.10 -1.72
N ILE A 32 2.81 -9.48 -2.26
CA ILE A 32 1.53 -9.15 -1.68
C ILE A 32 0.84 -10.45 -1.27
N LEU A 33 0.60 -10.62 0.03
CA LEU A 33 -0.13 -11.75 0.60
C LEU A 33 -1.52 -11.27 1.01
N VAL A 34 -2.53 -12.02 0.59
CA VAL A 34 -3.92 -11.77 0.94
C VAL A 34 -4.47 -13.03 1.54
N ASN A 35 -4.82 -12.95 2.81
CA ASN A 35 -5.52 -14.02 3.52
C ASN A 35 -6.92 -13.51 3.87
N PHE A 36 -7.79 -14.40 4.35
CA PHE A 36 -9.18 -14.05 4.68
C PHE A 36 -9.33 -12.92 5.72
N GLU A 37 -8.30 -12.68 6.53
CA GLU A 37 -8.33 -11.70 7.62
C GLU A 37 -7.31 -10.55 7.47
N GLU A 38 -6.29 -10.70 6.61
CA GLU A 38 -5.18 -9.75 6.55
C GLU A 38 -4.66 -9.55 5.12
N ILE A 39 -4.40 -8.29 4.75
CA ILE A 39 -3.65 -7.92 3.55
C ILE A 39 -2.26 -7.48 3.99
N ARG A 40 -1.23 -8.24 3.62
CA ARG A 40 0.18 -7.84 3.76
C ARG A 40 0.74 -7.44 2.42
N ALA A 41 1.19 -6.19 2.32
CA ALA A 41 1.89 -5.68 1.15
C ALA A 41 3.33 -5.35 1.53
N GLU A 42 4.29 -6.09 0.98
CA GLU A 42 5.71 -5.83 1.14
C GLU A 42 6.18 -4.85 0.07
N PHE A 43 6.96 -3.85 0.49
CA PHE A 43 7.59 -2.89 -0.41
C PHE A 43 9.11 -2.95 -0.23
N ILE A 44 9.82 -3.05 -1.35
CA ILE A 44 11.28 -2.92 -1.34
C ILE A 44 11.57 -1.43 -1.47
N ILE A 45 12.21 -0.87 -0.44
CA ILE A 45 12.65 0.52 -0.44
C ILE A 45 14.04 0.58 -1.05
N ARG A 46 14.21 1.33 -2.14
CA ARG A 46 15.53 1.72 -2.63
C ARG A 46 15.83 3.12 -2.16
N GLU A 47 17.07 3.35 -1.72
CA GLU A 47 17.60 4.71 -1.60
C GLU A 47 17.65 5.32 -3.00
N LYS A 48 17.32 6.61 -3.07
CA LYS A 48 17.17 7.35 -4.33
C LYS A 48 18.51 7.67 -4.96
#